data_AF-A0A6G2G2J1-F1
#
_entry.id   AF-A0A6G2G2J1-F1
#
_cell.length_a   1.000
_cell.length_b   1.000
_cell.length_c   1.000
_cell.angle_alpha   90.00
_cell.angle_beta   90.00
_cell.angle_gamma   90.00
#
_symmetry.space_group_name_H-M   'P 1'
#
loop_
_entity.id
_entity.type
_entity.pdbx_description
1 polymer ?
#
loop_
_entity_poly.entity_id
_entity_poly.type
_entity_poly.pdbx_seq_one_letter_code
_entity_poly.pdbx_strand_id
1 'polypeptide(L)'
;MYLTYRLATTLRGPVVGLVAAFLLGTSYPFATQSVVAMLDVPLACFVVALTVVTLRWHRTRDRAWLPFVGVFAVAAATTKAYGFLYVLPHVCFLGVVLARRYGVRSLHRRASPFVGGSIVALGLVYLPLVLFRHPPAPAEYTAGVPFASAILDLPVVGNFAYVFGAALVKNLVHTGDGHAVVVAGSVHQYPPVWSYLYWLGTEGGTLLLGAFLLAVAAAAFRATAERDARWALLGAAIVVPFVALSLLTVKFPRYVLPLYPLVSPPASSP
;
A
#
# COMPACT_ATOMS: atom_id res chain seq x y z
N MET A 1 11.54 8.53 -5.75
CA MET A 1 12.46 9.70 -5.69
C MET A 1 11.73 11.03 -5.62
N TYR A 2 11.22 11.59 -6.73
CA TYR A 2 10.62 12.94 -6.73
C TYR A 2 9.39 13.09 -5.82
N LEU A 3 8.45 12.13 -5.87
CA LEU A 3 7.26 12.16 -5.00
C LEU A 3 7.64 12.08 -3.51
N THR A 4 8.64 11.26 -3.17
CA THR A 4 9.21 11.13 -1.83
C THR A 4 9.82 12.46 -1.36
N TYR A 5 10.63 13.11 -2.22
CA TYR A 5 11.19 14.44 -1.97
C TYR A 5 10.09 15.45 -1.66
N ARG A 6 9.07 15.55 -2.52
CA ARG A 6 7.96 16.51 -2.37
C ARG A 6 7.15 16.26 -1.09
N LEU A 7 6.87 14.99 -0.78
CA LEU A 7 6.12 14.61 0.41
C LEU A 7 6.90 14.97 1.68
N ALA A 8 8.17 14.56 1.79
CA ALA A 8 9.01 14.89 2.93
C ALA A 8 9.28 16.40 3.05
N THR A 9 9.47 17.11 1.93
CA THR A 9 9.60 18.57 1.92
C THR A 9 8.36 19.26 2.49
N THR A 10 7.17 18.77 2.13
CA THR A 10 5.91 19.34 2.62
C THR A 10 5.69 19.08 4.11
N LEU A 11 6.24 17.99 4.63
CA LEU A 11 6.08 17.56 6.01
C LEU A 11 7.11 18.15 6.97
N ARG A 12 8.38 18.21 6.55
CA ARG A 12 9.53 18.51 7.43
C ARG A 12 10.57 19.45 6.80
N GLY A 13 10.35 19.93 5.58
CA GLY A 13 11.26 20.88 4.92
C GLY A 13 12.23 20.24 3.92
N PRO A 14 12.92 21.06 3.12
CA PRO A 14 13.64 20.64 1.92
C PRO A 14 14.81 19.70 2.18
N VAL A 15 15.55 19.90 3.29
CA VAL A 15 16.67 19.04 3.69
C VAL A 15 16.19 17.62 3.96
N VAL A 16 15.10 17.47 4.74
CA VAL A 16 14.48 16.16 4.99
C VAL A 16 13.95 15.54 3.70
N GLY A 17 13.41 16.37 2.81
CA GLY A 17 13.06 15.98 1.45
C GLY A 17 14.21 15.30 0.71
N LEU A 18 15.37 15.95 0.67
CA LEU A 18 16.56 15.46 -0.03
C LEU A 18 17.09 14.18 0.62
N VAL A 19 17.19 14.14 1.95
CA VAL A 19 17.64 12.95 2.68
C VAL A 19 16.71 11.77 2.44
N ALA A 20 15.39 11.98 2.54
CA ALA A 20 14.40 10.92 2.29
C ALA A 20 14.45 10.39 0.86
N ALA A 21 14.62 11.28 -0.12
CA ALA A 21 14.80 10.87 -1.51
C ALA A 21 16.12 10.11 -1.69
N PHE A 22 17.24 10.64 -1.21
CA PHE A 22 18.54 9.98 -1.29
C PHE A 22 18.51 8.57 -0.69
N LEU A 23 18.04 8.43 0.55
CA LEU A 23 17.94 7.15 1.25
C LEU A 23 17.08 6.13 0.49
N LEU A 24 15.97 6.58 -0.12
CA LEU A 24 15.17 5.69 -0.96
C LEU A 24 15.93 5.26 -2.21
N GLY A 25 16.56 6.21 -2.91
CA GLY A 25 17.25 5.95 -4.19
C GLY A 25 18.51 5.10 -4.06
N THR A 26 19.21 5.22 -2.94
CA THR A 26 20.42 4.42 -2.66
C THR A 26 20.10 3.13 -1.91
N SER A 27 18.84 2.88 -1.55
CA SER A 27 18.48 1.64 -0.85
C SER A 27 18.58 0.45 -1.82
N TYR A 28 19.35 -0.55 -1.41
CA TYR A 28 19.51 -1.80 -2.17
C TYR A 28 18.15 -2.47 -2.50
N PRO A 29 17.16 -2.50 -1.58
CA PRO A 29 15.83 -3.00 -1.92
C PRO A 29 15.13 -2.17 -3.02
N PHE A 30 15.20 -0.84 -3.01
CA PHE A 30 14.57 -0.04 -4.07
C PHE A 30 15.30 -0.20 -5.41
N ALA A 31 16.64 -0.20 -5.41
CA ALA A 31 17.44 -0.36 -6.60
C ALA A 31 17.19 -1.71 -7.29
N THR A 32 17.24 -2.81 -6.53
CA THR A 32 16.99 -4.16 -7.07
C THR A 32 15.56 -4.31 -7.61
N GLN A 33 14.54 -3.79 -6.89
CA GLN A 33 13.16 -3.91 -7.34
C GLN A 33 12.83 -3.00 -8.52
N SER A 34 13.51 -1.86 -8.67
CA SER A 34 13.32 -0.97 -9.82
C SER A 34 13.70 -1.59 -11.17
N VAL A 35 14.55 -2.60 -11.15
CA VAL A 35 15.00 -3.32 -12.35
C VAL A 35 14.19 -4.60 -12.59
N VAL A 36 13.72 -5.28 -11.53
CA VAL A 36 13.21 -6.66 -11.60
C VAL A 36 11.70 -6.79 -11.32
N ALA A 37 11.11 -5.90 -10.52
CA ALA A 37 9.75 -6.06 -10.00
C ALA A 37 8.77 -5.02 -10.57
N MET A 38 8.15 -5.39 -11.70
CA MET A 38 7.30 -4.50 -12.51
C MET A 38 6.07 -3.92 -11.77
N LEU A 39 5.61 -4.52 -10.67
CA LEU A 39 4.42 -4.08 -9.94
C LEU A 39 4.71 -3.41 -8.59
N ASP A 40 5.88 -3.64 -7.99
CA ASP A 40 6.21 -3.10 -6.67
C ASP A 40 6.54 -1.61 -6.71
N VAL A 41 7.25 -1.15 -7.74
CA VAL A 41 7.57 0.26 -7.92
C VAL A 41 6.34 1.11 -8.23
N PRO A 42 5.43 0.71 -9.16
CA PRO A 42 4.17 1.42 -9.35
C PRO A 42 3.31 1.46 -8.08
N LEU A 43 3.23 0.36 -7.32
CA LEU A 43 2.50 0.32 -6.05
C LEU A 43 3.06 1.36 -5.07
N ALA A 44 4.38 1.40 -4.90
CA ALA A 44 5.03 2.38 -4.03
C ALA A 44 4.75 3.82 -4.48
N CYS A 45 4.80 4.09 -5.78
CA CYS A 45 4.44 5.40 -6.35
C CYS A 45 3.00 5.79 -6.04
N PHE A 46 2.03 4.89 -6.23
CA PHE A 46 0.62 5.17 -5.94
C PHE A 46 0.36 5.35 -4.45
N VAL A 47 1.01 4.60 -3.58
CA VAL A 47 0.89 4.75 -2.12
C VAL A 47 1.45 6.09 -1.64
N VAL A 48 2.61 6.51 -2.18
CA VAL A 48 3.18 7.84 -1.89
C VAL A 48 2.27 8.94 -2.41
N ALA A 49 1.78 8.83 -3.64
CA ALA A 49 0.85 9.80 -4.23
C ALA A 49 -0.46 9.89 -3.42
N LEU A 50 -1.05 8.75 -3.04
CA LEU A 50 -2.22 8.64 -2.17
C LEU A 50 -2.00 9.38 -0.86
N THR A 51 -0.82 9.21 -0.25
CA THR A 51 -0.44 9.89 0.99
C THR A 51 -0.33 11.40 0.80
N VAL A 52 0.31 11.85 -0.28
CA VAL A 52 0.41 13.28 -0.63
C VAL A 52 -0.98 13.90 -0.78
N VAL A 53 -1.86 13.31 -1.60
CA VAL A 53 -3.19 13.89 -1.86
C VAL A 53 -4.09 13.84 -0.63
N THR A 54 -3.99 12.80 0.20
CA THR A 54 -4.76 12.69 1.45
C THR A 54 -4.34 13.75 2.46
N LEU A 55 -3.03 13.96 2.62
CA LEU A 55 -2.50 15.01 3.50
C LEU A 55 -2.79 16.41 2.95
N ARG A 56 -2.72 16.60 1.63
CA ARG A 56 -3.10 17.86 0.98
C ARG A 56 -4.56 18.19 1.24
N TRP A 57 -5.47 17.24 1.02
CA TRP A 57 -6.88 17.35 1.37
C TRP A 57 -7.07 17.66 2.86
N HIS A 58 -6.35 16.98 3.76
CA HIS A 58 -6.46 17.23 5.19
C HIS A 58 -5.99 18.64 5.59
N ARG A 59 -4.98 19.17 4.91
CA ARG A 59 -4.46 20.53 5.16
C ARG A 59 -5.39 21.62 4.60
N THR A 60 -5.81 21.50 3.34
CA THR A 60 -6.61 22.54 2.66
C THR A 60 -8.11 22.41 2.91
N ARG A 61 -8.57 21.19 3.23
CA ARG A 61 -9.99 20.81 3.36
C ARG A 61 -10.81 21.05 2.10
N ASP A 62 -10.13 21.23 0.98
CA ASP A 62 -10.71 21.42 -0.33
C ASP A 62 -11.14 20.07 -0.92
N ARG A 63 -12.42 19.97 -1.28
CA ARG A 63 -13.01 18.73 -1.81
C ARG A 63 -12.51 18.37 -3.20
N ALA A 64 -11.91 19.30 -3.94
CA ALA A 64 -11.30 19.01 -5.23
C ALA A 64 -10.20 17.94 -5.14
N TRP A 65 -9.61 17.74 -3.96
CA TRP A 65 -8.59 16.70 -3.73
C TRP A 65 -9.17 15.30 -3.52
N LEU A 66 -10.43 15.17 -3.11
CA LEU A 66 -11.03 13.87 -2.77
C LEU A 66 -11.13 12.89 -3.95
N PRO A 67 -11.46 13.31 -5.18
CA PRO A 67 -11.41 12.41 -6.34
C PRO A 67 -10.03 11.80 -6.54
N PHE A 68 -8.95 12.58 -6.37
CA PHE A 68 -7.58 12.07 -6.49
C PHE A 68 -7.23 11.05 -5.41
N VAL A 69 -7.75 11.23 -4.18
CA VAL A 69 -7.63 10.21 -3.12
C VAL A 69 -8.27 8.90 -3.60
N GLY A 70 -9.46 8.97 -4.20
CA GLY A 70 -10.14 7.79 -4.76
C GLY A 70 -9.35 7.14 -5.91
N VAL A 71 -8.84 7.94 -6.84
CA VAL A 71 -8.04 7.46 -7.98
C VAL A 71 -6.78 6.73 -7.52
N PHE A 72 -5.98 7.34 -6.63
CA PHE A 72 -4.76 6.71 -6.15
C PHE A 72 -5.02 5.54 -5.20
N ALA A 73 -6.14 5.55 -4.46
CA ALA A 73 -6.58 4.41 -3.65
C ALA A 73 -6.86 3.19 -4.54
N VAL A 74 -7.63 3.38 -5.61
CA VAL A 74 -7.92 2.30 -6.57
C VAL A 74 -6.65 1.85 -7.26
N ALA A 75 -5.83 2.77 -7.78
CA ALA A 75 -4.58 2.42 -8.44
C ALA A 75 -3.67 1.59 -7.52
N ALA A 76 -3.50 1.99 -6.25
CA ALA A 76 -2.74 1.19 -5.29
C ALA A 76 -3.38 -0.18 -5.03
N ALA A 77 -4.70 -0.24 -4.81
CA ALA A 77 -5.42 -1.48 -4.53
C ALA A 77 -5.37 -2.49 -5.68
N THR A 78 -5.41 -2.03 -6.93
CA THR A 78 -5.45 -2.87 -8.12
C THR A 78 -4.07 -3.22 -8.68
N THR A 79 -3.01 -2.52 -8.25
CA THR A 79 -1.64 -2.80 -8.72
C THR A 79 -1.11 -4.16 -8.26
N LYS A 80 -1.52 -4.62 -7.08
CA LYS A 80 -1.03 -5.88 -6.50
C LYS A 80 -2.06 -6.49 -5.56
N ALA A 81 -2.09 -7.82 -5.41
CA ALA A 81 -3.08 -8.53 -4.61
C ALA A 81 -3.26 -7.99 -3.16
N TYR A 82 -2.20 -7.46 -2.55
CA TYR A 82 -2.24 -6.88 -1.20
C TYR A 82 -2.19 -5.34 -1.18
N GLY A 83 -2.33 -4.68 -2.34
CA GLY A 83 -2.28 -3.23 -2.47
C GLY A 83 -3.36 -2.53 -1.63
N PHE A 84 -4.50 -3.19 -1.42
CA PHE A 84 -5.59 -2.68 -0.59
C PHE A 84 -5.19 -2.46 0.88
N LEU A 85 -4.20 -3.19 1.40
CA LEU A 85 -3.71 -3.02 2.78
C LEU A 85 -3.09 -1.64 2.98
N TYR A 86 -2.49 -1.05 1.94
CA TYR A 86 -1.92 0.30 1.97
C TYR A 86 -2.98 1.39 1.85
N VAL A 87 -4.18 1.05 1.39
CA VAL A 87 -5.30 1.98 1.19
C VAL A 87 -6.14 2.11 2.46
N LEU A 88 -6.21 1.04 3.25
CA LEU A 88 -7.02 0.98 4.46
C LEU A 88 -6.75 2.14 5.44
N PRO A 89 -5.49 2.51 5.75
CA PRO A 89 -5.20 3.64 6.63
C PRO A 89 -5.77 4.97 6.12
N HIS A 90 -5.72 5.23 4.82
CA HIS A 90 -6.22 6.47 4.22
C HIS A 90 -7.74 6.53 4.21
N VAL A 91 -8.41 5.41 3.93
CA VAL A 91 -9.88 5.32 3.98
C VAL A 91 -10.39 5.50 5.40
N CYS A 92 -9.78 4.82 6.37
CA CYS A 92 -10.11 4.98 7.79
C CYS A 92 -9.86 6.42 8.25
N PHE A 93 -8.71 7.00 7.89
CA PHE A 93 -8.38 8.38 8.21
C PHE A 93 -9.39 9.38 7.62
N LEU A 94 -9.72 9.24 6.34
CA LEU A 94 -10.73 10.04 5.66
C LEU A 94 -12.08 9.93 6.37
N GLY A 95 -12.51 8.71 6.66
CA GLY A 95 -13.77 8.42 7.35
C GLY A 95 -13.83 9.05 8.74
N VAL A 96 -12.79 8.88 9.56
CA VAL A 96 -12.71 9.47 10.91
C VAL A 96 -12.71 10.99 10.86
N VAL A 97 -11.92 11.60 9.96
CA VAL A 97 -11.84 13.06 9.85
C VAL A 97 -13.17 13.66 9.37
N LEU A 98 -13.84 13.00 8.41
CA LEU A 98 -15.15 13.43 7.93
C LEU A 98 -16.24 13.25 8.99
N ALA A 99 -16.28 12.10 9.67
CA ALA A 99 -17.25 11.78 10.71
C ALA A 99 -17.14 12.74 11.89
N ARG A 100 -15.92 13.04 12.36
CA ARG A 100 -15.69 13.99 13.46
C ARG A 100 -16.13 15.41 13.11
N ARG A 101 -16.00 15.82 11.85
CA ARG A 101 -16.28 17.20 11.44
C ARG A 101 -17.73 17.44 11.02
N TYR A 102 -18.35 16.48 10.35
CA TYR A 102 -19.66 16.65 9.73
C TYR A 102 -20.72 15.67 10.25
N GLY A 103 -20.36 14.78 11.17
CA GLY A 103 -21.22 13.71 11.68
C GLY A 103 -21.34 12.53 10.73
N VAL A 104 -21.55 11.33 11.31
CA VAL A 104 -21.63 10.06 10.57
C VAL A 104 -22.74 10.07 9.51
N ARG A 105 -23.88 10.71 9.80
CA ARG A 105 -25.04 10.78 8.89
C ARG A 105 -24.72 11.48 7.56
N SER A 106 -23.79 12.44 7.56
CA SER A 106 -23.43 13.19 6.34
C SER A 106 -22.26 12.59 5.57
N LEU A 107 -21.66 11.49 6.07
CA LEU A 107 -20.43 10.91 5.55
C LEU A 107 -20.54 10.51 4.08
N HIS A 108 -21.64 9.86 3.69
CA HIS A 108 -21.89 9.47 2.30
C HIS A 108 -21.84 10.68 1.34
N ARG A 109 -22.50 11.79 1.68
CA ARG A 109 -22.54 13.00 0.86
C ARG A 109 -21.20 13.72 0.84
N ARG A 110 -20.44 13.68 1.93
CA ARG A 110 -19.13 14.33 2.02
C ARG A 110 -18.01 13.51 1.37
N ALA A 111 -18.14 12.19 1.34
CA ALA A 111 -17.21 11.27 0.69
C ALA A 111 -17.54 11.02 -0.80
N SER A 112 -18.66 11.53 -1.31
CA SER A 112 -19.08 11.28 -2.71
C SER A 112 -18.02 11.63 -3.76
N PRO A 113 -17.18 12.68 -3.63
CA PRO A 113 -16.15 12.93 -4.63
C PRO A 113 -15.03 11.86 -4.60
N PHE A 114 -14.72 11.31 -3.42
CA PHE A 114 -13.80 10.18 -3.28
C PHE A 114 -14.38 8.92 -3.94
N VAL A 115 -15.67 8.64 -3.72
CA VAL A 115 -16.37 7.54 -4.37
C VAL A 115 -16.38 7.72 -5.89
N GLY A 116 -16.67 8.92 -6.38
CA GLY A 116 -16.64 9.25 -7.81
C GLY A 116 -15.27 9.02 -8.44
N GLY A 117 -14.19 9.50 -7.81
CA GLY A 117 -12.82 9.24 -8.27
C GLY A 117 -12.47 7.75 -8.27
N SER A 118 -12.95 7.00 -7.27
CA SER A 118 -12.76 5.55 -7.18
C SER A 118 -13.48 4.82 -8.32
N ILE A 119 -14.74 5.17 -8.60
CA ILE A 119 -15.53 4.57 -9.69
C ILE A 119 -14.87 4.83 -11.05
N VAL A 120 -14.45 6.07 -11.32
CA VAL A 120 -13.77 6.42 -12.57
C VAL A 120 -12.48 5.62 -12.73
N ALA A 121 -11.66 5.53 -11.68
CA ALA A 121 -10.42 4.76 -11.72
C ALA A 121 -10.67 3.25 -11.90
N LEU A 122 -11.66 2.69 -11.20
CA LEU A 122 -12.04 1.28 -11.39
C LEU A 122 -12.50 1.02 -12.81
N GLY A 123 -13.34 1.92 -13.35
CA GLY A 123 -13.77 1.89 -14.74
C GLY A 123 -12.58 1.86 -15.70
N LEU A 124 -11.61 2.76 -15.54
CA LEU A 124 -10.42 2.82 -16.39
C LEU A 124 -9.51 1.60 -16.26
N VAL A 125 -9.25 1.14 -15.03
CA VAL A 125 -8.39 -0.02 -14.75
C VAL A 125 -8.99 -1.29 -15.33
N TYR A 126 -10.31 -1.44 -15.24
CA TYR A 126 -11.00 -2.66 -15.68
C TYR A 126 -11.63 -2.55 -17.07
N LEU A 127 -11.57 -1.37 -17.72
CA LEU A 127 -12.04 -1.20 -19.09
C LEU A 127 -11.39 -2.20 -20.06
N PRO A 128 -10.06 -2.46 -20.01
CA PRO A 128 -9.46 -3.50 -20.85
C PRO A 128 -10.05 -4.89 -20.61
N LEU A 129 -10.47 -5.21 -19.38
CA LEU A 129 -11.13 -6.49 -19.09
C LEU A 129 -12.56 -6.56 -19.62
N VAL A 130 -13.18 -5.44 -19.97
CA VAL A 130 -14.46 -5.43 -20.69
C VAL A 130 -14.22 -5.56 -22.19
N LEU A 131 -13.15 -4.94 -22.69
CA LEU A 131 -12.86 -4.85 -24.13
C LEU A 131 -12.15 -6.08 -24.71
N PHE A 132 -11.38 -6.81 -23.91
CA PHE A 132 -10.58 -7.95 -24.36
C PHE A 132 -10.95 -9.23 -23.62
N ARG A 133 -10.92 -10.38 -24.32
CA ARG A 133 -11.08 -11.69 -23.67
C ARG A 133 -9.83 -12.03 -22.88
N HIS A 134 -10.01 -12.61 -21.69
CA HIS A 134 -8.93 -13.14 -20.88
C HIS A 134 -8.21 -14.28 -21.60
N PRO A 135 -6.91 -14.50 -21.33
CA PRO A 135 -6.20 -15.67 -21.84
C PRO A 135 -6.83 -16.97 -21.30
N PRO A 136 -6.61 -18.12 -21.96
CA PRO A 136 -7.16 -19.39 -21.50
C PRO A 136 -6.78 -19.63 -20.02
N ALA A 137 -7.77 -19.99 -19.20
CA ALA A 137 -7.49 -20.31 -17.80
C ALA A 137 -6.72 -21.63 -17.71
N PRO A 138 -5.60 -21.67 -16.97
CA PRO A 138 -4.94 -22.92 -16.60
C PRO A 138 -5.96 -23.91 -16.02
N ALA A 139 -5.84 -25.18 -16.37
CA ALA A 139 -6.73 -26.24 -15.89
C ALA A 139 -6.80 -26.30 -14.34
N GLU A 140 -5.72 -25.91 -13.68
CA GLU A 140 -5.63 -25.77 -12.22
C GLU A 140 -6.66 -24.80 -11.61
N TYR A 141 -7.15 -23.83 -12.38
CA TYR A 141 -8.12 -22.84 -11.88
C TYR A 141 -9.57 -23.30 -11.98
N THR A 142 -9.84 -24.30 -12.83
CA THR A 142 -11.19 -24.87 -13.03
C THR A 142 -11.34 -26.26 -12.43
N ALA A 143 -10.22 -26.93 -12.10
CA ALA A 143 -10.21 -28.23 -11.46
C ALA A 143 -10.93 -28.19 -10.10
N GLY A 144 -11.99 -28.98 -9.96
CA GLY A 144 -12.74 -29.11 -8.70
C GLY A 144 -13.78 -28.02 -8.43
N VAL A 145 -13.96 -27.04 -9.32
CA VAL A 145 -14.99 -26.00 -9.19
C VAL A 145 -16.09 -26.23 -10.25
N PRO A 146 -17.27 -26.74 -9.86
CA PRO A 146 -18.39 -26.94 -10.78
C PRO A 146 -18.72 -25.63 -11.52
N PHE A 147 -18.98 -25.72 -12.83
CA PHE A 147 -19.36 -24.59 -13.69
C PHE A 147 -18.30 -23.49 -13.87
N ALA A 148 -17.06 -23.66 -13.40
CA ALA A 148 -16.01 -22.65 -13.55
C ALA A 148 -15.69 -22.33 -15.02
N SER A 149 -15.63 -23.34 -15.89
CA SER A 149 -15.48 -23.14 -17.34
C SER A 149 -16.64 -22.35 -17.92
N ALA A 150 -17.88 -22.72 -17.59
CA ALA A 150 -19.07 -22.03 -18.06
C ALA A 150 -19.13 -20.55 -17.62
N ILE A 151 -18.67 -20.23 -16.41
CA ILE A 151 -18.58 -18.84 -15.91
C ILE A 151 -17.47 -18.07 -16.64
N LEU A 152 -16.31 -18.69 -16.88
CA LEU A 152 -15.21 -18.09 -17.63
C LEU A 152 -15.56 -17.84 -19.09
N ASP A 153 -16.43 -18.65 -19.68
CA ASP A 153 -16.90 -18.47 -21.06
C ASP A 153 -17.90 -17.30 -21.22
N LEU A 154 -18.44 -16.76 -20.12
CA LEU A 154 -19.36 -15.62 -20.18
C LEU A 154 -18.61 -14.33 -20.56
N PRO A 155 -19.09 -13.56 -21.55
CA PRO A 155 -18.48 -12.28 -21.90
C PRO A 155 -18.56 -11.30 -20.74
N VAL A 156 -17.49 -10.55 -20.50
CA VAL A 156 -17.31 -9.62 -19.37
C VAL A 156 -17.25 -10.33 -18.02
N VAL A 157 -18.27 -11.10 -17.65
CA VAL A 157 -18.35 -11.85 -16.37
C VAL A 157 -17.18 -12.81 -16.22
N GLY A 158 -16.81 -13.52 -17.29
CA GLY A 158 -15.66 -14.42 -17.32
C GLY A 158 -14.34 -13.71 -17.09
N ASN A 159 -14.16 -12.48 -17.62
CA ASN A 159 -12.96 -11.68 -17.37
C ASN A 159 -12.87 -11.22 -15.91
N PHE A 160 -14.00 -10.84 -15.31
CA PHE A 160 -14.07 -10.55 -13.87
C PHE A 160 -13.80 -11.81 -13.03
N ALA A 161 -14.41 -12.94 -13.37
CA ALA A 161 -14.18 -14.22 -12.67
C ALA A 161 -12.74 -14.71 -12.81
N TYR A 162 -12.10 -14.47 -13.97
CA TYR A 162 -10.70 -14.77 -14.20
C TYR A 162 -9.77 -13.94 -13.31
N VAL A 163 -9.96 -12.61 -13.30
CA VAL A 163 -9.09 -11.68 -12.58
C VAL A 163 -9.34 -11.69 -11.08
N PHE A 164 -10.59 -11.82 -10.63
CA PHE A 164 -10.93 -11.75 -9.21
C PHE A 164 -11.20 -13.10 -8.56
N GLY A 165 -11.68 -14.08 -9.30
CA GLY A 165 -11.93 -15.42 -8.79
C GLY A 165 -10.68 -16.29 -8.90
N ALA A 166 -10.28 -16.62 -10.12
CA ALA A 166 -9.18 -17.55 -10.35
C ALA A 166 -7.83 -17.04 -9.82
N ALA A 167 -7.50 -15.77 -10.03
CA ALA A 167 -6.26 -15.20 -9.49
C ALA A 167 -6.29 -15.05 -7.96
N LEU A 168 -7.45 -14.82 -7.35
CA LEU A 168 -7.59 -14.79 -5.89
C LEU A 168 -7.45 -16.19 -5.31
N VAL A 169 -8.13 -17.19 -5.87
CA VAL A 169 -8.02 -18.60 -5.46
C VAL A 169 -6.58 -19.07 -5.58
N LYS A 170 -5.90 -18.80 -6.69
CA LYS A 170 -4.47 -19.10 -6.82
C LYS A 170 -3.63 -18.43 -5.74
N ASN A 171 -3.85 -17.14 -5.47
CA ASN A 171 -3.10 -16.44 -4.43
C ASN A 171 -3.41 -17.02 -3.04
N LEU A 172 -4.66 -17.39 -2.74
CA LEU A 172 -5.05 -17.99 -1.46
C LEU A 172 -4.45 -19.38 -1.28
N VAL A 173 -4.48 -20.24 -2.30
CA VAL A 173 -3.84 -21.57 -2.29
C VAL A 173 -2.33 -21.42 -2.13
N HIS A 174 -1.70 -20.57 -2.95
CA HIS A 174 -0.26 -20.29 -2.86
C HIS A 174 0.18 -19.74 -1.50
N THR A 175 -0.69 -18.98 -0.83
CA THR A 175 -0.43 -18.47 0.53
C THR A 175 -0.69 -19.56 1.58
N GLY A 176 -1.71 -20.39 1.39
CA GLY A 176 -2.13 -21.47 2.28
C GLY A 176 -1.12 -22.63 2.35
N ASP A 177 -0.48 -22.96 1.23
CA ASP A 177 0.57 -23.99 1.15
C ASP A 177 1.81 -23.65 1.99
N GLY A 178 1.95 -22.36 2.36
CA GLY A 178 3.10 -21.83 3.06
C GLY A 178 4.33 -21.73 2.15
N HIS A 179 5.30 -20.95 2.58
CA HIS A 179 6.62 -20.94 1.95
C HIS A 179 7.65 -21.19 3.03
N ALA A 180 8.36 -22.32 2.91
CA ALA A 180 9.48 -22.61 3.77
C ALA A 180 10.56 -21.54 3.54
N VAL A 181 10.78 -20.70 4.55
CA VAL A 181 11.81 -19.66 4.55
C VAL A 181 12.74 -19.84 5.72
N VAL A 182 14.02 -19.57 5.50
CA VAL A 182 15.02 -19.58 6.57
C VAL A 182 15.06 -18.21 7.21
N VAL A 183 14.80 -18.14 8.52
CA VAL A 183 14.88 -16.94 9.34
C VAL A 183 15.79 -17.25 10.53
N ALA A 184 16.86 -16.47 10.72
CA ALA A 184 17.82 -16.67 11.80
C ALA A 184 18.33 -18.13 11.92
N GLY A 185 18.58 -18.80 10.79
CA GLY A 185 19.05 -20.18 10.74
C GLY A 185 17.98 -21.26 10.96
N SER A 186 16.71 -20.89 11.18
CA SER A 186 15.60 -21.82 11.35
C SER A 186 14.64 -21.77 10.16
N VAL A 187 14.11 -22.93 9.75
CA VAL A 187 13.11 -23.02 8.68
C VAL A 187 11.71 -22.79 9.26
N HIS A 188 10.98 -21.82 8.71
CA HIS A 188 9.59 -21.54 9.07
C HIS A 188 8.69 -21.72 7.86
N GLN A 189 7.59 -22.45 8.02
CA GLN A 189 6.51 -22.53 7.02
C GLN A 189 5.57 -21.32 7.11
N TYR A 190 5.35 -20.83 8.34
CA TYR A 190 4.70 -19.56 8.64
C TYR A 190 5.65 -18.75 9.53
N PRO A 191 6.42 -17.82 8.95
CA PRO A 191 7.40 -17.06 9.70
C PRO A 191 6.69 -16.14 10.71
N PRO A 192 7.25 -15.95 11.90
CA PRO A 192 6.68 -15.07 12.91
C PRO A 192 6.70 -13.61 12.44
N VAL A 193 5.83 -12.76 12.99
CA VAL A 193 5.71 -11.34 12.58
C VAL A 193 7.03 -10.56 12.63
N TRP A 194 7.92 -10.91 13.57
CA TRP A 194 9.22 -10.27 13.70
C TRP A 194 10.21 -10.63 12.57
N SER A 195 9.95 -11.67 11.78
CA SER A 195 10.80 -12.08 10.65
C SER A 195 11.02 -10.94 9.64
N TYR A 196 10.03 -10.07 9.46
CA TYR A 196 10.15 -8.90 8.61
C TYR A 196 11.11 -7.83 9.16
N LEU A 197 11.24 -7.70 10.48
CA LEU A 197 12.27 -6.85 11.10
C LEU A 197 13.66 -7.47 10.91
N TYR A 198 13.75 -8.79 11.04
CA TYR A 198 14.98 -9.53 10.78
C TYR A 198 15.43 -9.33 9.32
N TRP A 199 14.56 -9.56 8.34
CA TRP A 199 14.89 -9.36 6.92
C TRP A 199 15.19 -7.90 6.58
N LEU A 200 14.47 -6.94 7.18
CA LEU A 200 14.79 -5.53 7.02
C LEU A 200 16.20 -5.20 7.50
N GLY A 201 16.65 -5.83 8.60
CA GLY A 201 18.01 -5.70 9.10
C GLY A 201 19.06 -6.43 8.25
N THR A 202 18.78 -7.66 7.81
CA THR A 202 19.76 -8.48 7.08
C THR A 202 19.89 -8.11 5.60
N GLU A 203 18.78 -7.78 4.93
CA GLU A 203 18.77 -7.40 3.51
C GLU A 203 18.85 -5.89 3.29
N GLY A 204 18.25 -5.13 4.20
CA GLY A 204 18.26 -3.67 4.15
C GLY A 204 19.41 -3.03 4.90
N GLY A 205 20.09 -3.78 5.78
CA GLY A 205 21.13 -3.27 6.67
C GLY A 205 20.58 -2.58 7.91
N THR A 206 21.45 -2.39 8.90
CA THR A 206 21.13 -1.74 10.18
C THR A 206 20.61 -0.32 10.03
N LEU A 207 21.04 0.40 8.98
CA LEU A 207 20.58 1.75 8.68
C LEU A 207 19.11 1.79 8.27
N LEU A 208 18.65 0.87 7.43
CA LEU A 208 17.23 0.81 7.01
C LEU A 208 16.34 0.35 8.17
N LEU A 209 16.79 -0.62 8.96
CA LEU A 209 16.10 -1.03 10.18
C LEU A 209 15.99 0.13 11.17
N GLY A 210 17.08 0.84 11.44
CA GLY A 210 17.09 2.02 12.32
C GLY A 210 16.17 3.12 11.82
N ALA A 211 16.19 3.43 10.52
CA ALA A 211 15.30 4.42 9.92
C ALA A 211 13.82 4.03 10.05
N PHE A 212 13.48 2.74 9.87
CA PHE A 212 12.13 2.24 10.07
C PHE A 212 11.68 2.31 11.53
N LEU A 213 12.52 1.91 12.48
CA LEU A 213 12.18 1.98 13.90
C LEU A 213 11.99 3.43 14.37
N LEU A 214 12.89 4.33 13.95
CA LEU A 214 12.75 5.77 14.20
C LEU A 214 11.50 6.33 13.53
N ALA A 215 11.15 5.84 12.34
CA ALA A 215 9.95 6.22 11.62
C ALA A 215 8.68 5.90 12.42
N VAL A 216 8.57 4.66 12.88
CA VAL A 216 7.43 4.18 13.69
C VAL A 216 7.38 4.93 15.03
N ALA A 217 8.51 5.08 15.71
CA ALA A 217 8.59 5.77 17.00
C ALA A 217 8.20 7.25 16.89
N ALA A 218 8.70 7.98 15.88
CA ALA A 218 8.36 9.38 15.69
C ALA A 218 6.89 9.57 15.28
N ALA A 219 6.34 8.69 14.45
CA ALA A 219 4.92 8.73 14.11
C ALA A 219 4.04 8.47 15.34
N ALA A 220 4.38 7.46 16.16
CA ALA A 220 3.68 7.15 17.39
C ALA A 220 3.73 8.33 18.38
N PHE A 221 4.93 8.83 18.67
CA PHE A 221 5.12 9.96 19.60
C PHE A 221 4.32 11.19 19.17
N ARG A 222 4.39 11.60 17.90
CA ARG A 222 3.67 12.80 17.43
C ARG A 222 2.16 12.59 17.33
N ALA A 223 1.72 11.38 16.99
CA ALA A 223 0.30 11.05 16.98
C ALA A 223 -0.30 11.09 18.40
N THR A 224 0.44 10.66 19.43
CA THR A 224 -0.07 10.58 20.81
C THR A 224 0.20 11.84 21.63
N ALA A 225 1.45 12.31 21.65
CA ALA A 225 1.87 13.46 22.46
C ALA A 225 1.44 14.79 21.85
N GLU A 226 1.63 14.97 20.53
CA GLU A 226 1.26 16.22 19.83
C GLU A 226 -0.19 16.18 19.30
N ARG A 227 -0.86 15.01 19.36
CA ARG A 227 -2.21 14.78 18.82
C ARG A 227 -2.36 15.17 17.34
N ASP A 228 -1.28 15.08 16.57
CA ASP A 228 -1.31 15.44 15.14
C ASP A 228 -1.78 14.26 14.28
N ALA A 229 -2.97 14.44 13.71
CA ALA A 229 -3.63 13.47 12.86
C ALA A 229 -2.81 13.10 11.61
N ARG A 230 -1.92 13.98 11.12
CA ARG A 230 -1.05 13.70 9.97
C ARG A 230 -0.06 12.58 10.29
N TRP A 231 0.49 12.61 11.50
CA TRP A 231 1.41 11.57 11.99
C TRP A 231 0.69 10.26 12.29
N ALA A 232 -0.58 10.33 12.72
CA ALA A 232 -1.41 9.14 12.86
C ALA A 232 -1.63 8.42 11.51
N LEU A 233 -1.89 9.17 10.43
CA LEU A 233 -1.99 8.59 9.09
C LEU A 233 -0.67 7.97 8.64
N LEU A 234 0.46 8.68 8.79
CA LEU A 234 1.77 8.19 8.38
C LEU A 234 2.18 6.93 9.16
N GLY A 235 1.96 6.92 10.47
CA GLY A 235 2.20 5.75 11.31
C GLY A 235 1.34 4.56 10.90
N ALA A 236 0.04 4.76 10.71
CA ALA A 236 -0.86 3.70 10.27
C ALA A 236 -0.51 3.18 8.86
N ALA A 237 -0.12 4.07 7.94
CA ALA A 237 0.28 3.71 6.58
C ALA A 237 1.60 2.90 6.51
N ILE A 238 2.42 2.94 7.56
CA ILE A 238 3.61 2.10 7.71
C ILE A 238 3.27 0.80 8.46
N VAL A 239 2.65 0.91 9.63
CA VAL A 239 2.47 -0.20 10.57
C VAL A 239 1.40 -1.18 10.09
N VAL A 240 0.27 -0.71 9.54
CA VAL A 240 -0.84 -1.59 9.13
C VAL A 240 -0.41 -2.53 8.00
N PRO A 241 0.18 -2.05 6.88
CA PRO A 241 0.68 -2.96 5.86
C PRO A 241 1.79 -3.87 6.37
N PHE A 242 2.68 -3.36 7.24
CA PHE A 242 3.75 -4.16 7.83
C PHE A 242 3.19 -5.36 8.61
N VAL A 243 2.31 -5.12 9.57
CA VAL A 243 1.72 -6.18 10.40
C VAL A 243 0.87 -7.11 9.56
N ALA A 244 -0.01 -6.57 8.71
CA ALA A 244 -0.90 -7.39 7.90
C ALA A 244 -0.14 -8.29 6.93
N LEU A 245 0.89 -7.78 6.24
CA LEU A 245 1.71 -8.60 5.35
C LEU A 245 2.55 -9.62 6.10
N SER A 246 2.99 -9.30 7.31
CA SER A 246 3.72 -10.24 8.17
C SER A 246 2.86 -11.39 8.67
N LEU A 247 1.54 -11.18 8.77
CA LEU A 247 0.57 -12.21 9.15
C LEU A 247 0.04 -13.01 7.96
N LEU A 248 -0.07 -12.36 6.80
CA LEU A 248 -0.77 -12.89 5.63
C LEU A 248 0.17 -13.40 4.54
N THR A 249 1.47 -13.10 4.59
CA THR A 249 2.37 -13.40 3.48
C THR A 249 3.76 -13.81 3.95
N VAL A 250 4.41 -14.65 3.15
CA VAL A 250 5.84 -14.98 3.28
C VAL A 250 6.59 -14.33 2.12
N LYS A 251 6.46 -13.01 1.98
CA LYS A 251 7.09 -12.27 0.88
C LYS A 251 7.99 -11.17 1.42
N PHE A 252 9.25 -11.18 0.98
CA PHE A 252 10.38 -10.28 1.29
C PHE A 252 10.04 -8.86 1.85
N PRO A 253 10.92 -8.25 2.67
CA PRO A 253 10.73 -6.93 3.30
C PRO A 253 10.53 -5.75 2.32
N ARG A 254 10.64 -5.99 1.00
CA ARG A 254 10.36 -5.02 -0.09
C ARG A 254 9.01 -4.31 0.01
N TYR A 255 8.03 -4.89 0.70
CA TYR A 255 6.72 -4.27 0.91
C TYR A 255 6.71 -3.10 1.89
N VAL A 256 7.77 -2.89 2.67
CA VAL A 256 7.85 -1.82 3.66
C VAL A 256 8.35 -0.50 3.04
N LEU A 257 8.91 -0.55 1.82
CA LEU A 257 9.61 0.53 1.14
C LEU A 257 8.89 1.88 0.91
N PRO A 258 7.56 1.98 0.73
CA PRO A 258 7.02 3.22 0.17
C PRO A 258 7.07 4.43 1.13
N LEU A 259 7.07 4.21 2.45
CA LEU A 259 6.77 5.29 3.41
C LEU A 259 7.78 5.49 4.54
N TYR A 260 8.64 4.51 4.87
CA TYR A 260 9.61 4.70 5.97
C TYR A 260 10.67 5.81 5.73
N PRO A 261 11.10 6.14 4.49
CA PRO A 261 12.05 7.24 4.29
C PRO A 261 11.49 8.60 4.72
N LEU A 262 10.17 8.72 4.82
CA LEU A 262 9.48 9.98 5.10
C LEU A 262 9.47 10.37 6.59
N VAL A 263 9.83 9.43 7.48
CA VAL A 263 9.71 9.63 8.93
C VAL A 263 11.08 9.53 9.64
N SER A 264 12.14 9.18 8.91
CA SER A 264 13.52 9.29 9.39
C SER A 264 13.87 10.75 9.76
N PRO A 265 14.69 11.01 10.79
CA PRO A 265 15.13 12.36 11.14
C PRO A 265 16.23 12.85 10.16
N PRO A 266 16.40 14.19 10.00
CA PRO A 266 17.36 14.86 10.88
C PRO A 266 16.93 16.25 11.43
N ALA A 267 17.59 16.54 12.57
CA ALA A 267 17.92 17.81 13.21
C ALA A 267 16.82 18.67 13.87
N SER A 268 17.10 18.95 15.15
CA SER A 268 16.55 19.97 16.04
C SER A 268 16.10 21.24 15.33
N SER A 269 14.89 21.71 15.67
CA SER A 269 14.55 23.12 15.51
C SER A 269 15.48 23.97 16.38
N PRO A 270 15.98 25.12 15.88
CA PRO A 270 16.56 26.14 16.75
C PRO A 270 15.53 26.64 17.78
#